data_AF-A0A4R6ES70-F1
#
_entry.id   AF-A0A4R6ES70-F1
#
_cell.length_a   1.000
_cell.length_b   1.000
_cell.length_c   1.000
_cell.angle_alpha   90.00
_cell.angle_beta   90.00
_cell.angle_gamma   90.00
#
_symmetry.space_group_name_H-M   'P 1'
#
loop_
_entity.id
_entity.type
_entity.pdbx_description
1 polymer ?
#
loop_
_entity_poly.entity_id
_entity_poly.type
_entity_poly.pdbx_seq_one_letter_code
_entity_poly.pdbx_strand_id
1 'polypeptide(L)'
;MSMRQAMRQMPVQTGRAGVARGEAAGVPVSDEACCPRHASGDTGSALLEAALTRENLKQAFKRVRSNKGAAGVDGLDIDQTSRHLVTAWPAIREQLLKGTYRPSPVRRVTIPKPDGGERELGIPTVTDRLIQQASE
;
A
#
# COMPACT_ATOMS: atom_id res chain seq x y z
N MET A 1 -54.00 40.97 2.96
CA MET A 1 -53.96 39.60 3.52
C MET A 1 -52.77 39.49 4.48
N SER A 2 -53.03 39.07 5.73
CA SER A 2 -52.17 38.29 6.67
C SER A 2 -50.68 38.66 6.75
N MET A 3 -50.14 39.43 7.70
CA MET A 3 -50.10 39.37 9.17
C MET A 3 -49.31 38.18 9.79
N ARG A 4 -48.34 38.54 10.66
CA ARG A 4 -47.81 37.87 11.88
C ARG A 4 -46.39 37.30 11.78
N GLN A 5 -45.40 37.98 12.36
CA GLN A 5 -44.93 37.90 13.77
C GLN A 5 -44.09 36.65 14.05
N ALA A 6 -42.78 36.86 14.14
CA ALA A 6 -41.82 35.91 14.70
C ALA A 6 -41.98 35.83 16.23
N MET A 7 -42.10 34.63 16.77
CA MET A 7 -42.10 34.37 18.21
C MET A 7 -40.82 33.64 18.64
N ARG A 8 -40.24 34.13 19.74
CA ARG A 8 -39.14 33.51 20.51
C ARG A 8 -39.53 32.14 21.05
N GLN A 9 -38.55 31.26 21.25
CA GLN A 9 -38.61 30.20 22.26
C GLN A 9 -37.33 30.21 23.13
N MET A 10 -37.54 29.97 24.43
CA MET A 10 -36.60 30.06 25.55
C MET A 10 -35.82 28.74 25.75
N PRO A 11 -34.67 28.75 26.45
CA PRO A 11 -33.93 27.54 26.79
C PRO A 11 -34.54 26.83 28.02
N VAL A 12 -34.49 25.50 28.04
CA VAL A 12 -34.81 24.70 29.22
C VAL A 12 -33.60 23.83 29.57
N GLN A 13 -33.15 23.92 30.82
CA GLN A 13 -32.22 22.97 31.43
C GLN A 13 -33.03 22.00 32.27
N THR A 14 -32.75 20.71 32.12
CA THR A 14 -33.24 19.68 33.05
C THR A 14 -32.04 18.82 33.44
N GLY A 15 -31.61 18.96 34.69
CA GLY A 15 -30.57 18.12 35.29
C GLY A 15 -31.05 16.69 35.53
N ARG A 16 -30.11 15.75 35.60
CA ARG A 16 -30.30 14.46 36.25
C ARG A 16 -29.14 14.16 37.17
N ALA A 17 -29.50 14.00 38.44
CA ALA A 17 -28.64 13.61 39.55
C ALA A 17 -28.09 12.19 39.35
N GLY A 18 -26.87 11.96 39.86
CA GLY A 18 -26.33 10.62 40.01
C GLY A 18 -26.97 9.89 41.19
N VAL A 19 -26.88 8.55 41.17
CA VAL A 19 -26.56 7.66 42.30
C VAL A 19 -26.42 6.23 41.75
N ALA A 20 -25.48 5.51 42.36
CA ALA A 20 -24.90 4.22 42.01
C ALA A 20 -25.84 3.00 42.14
N ARG A 21 -25.56 1.95 41.36
CA ARG A 21 -25.16 0.59 41.81
C ARG A 21 -25.22 -0.39 40.65
N GLY A 22 -24.12 -1.10 40.42
CA GLY A 22 -24.04 -2.24 39.51
C GLY A 22 -22.82 -3.06 39.86
N GLU A 23 -22.95 -3.96 40.83
CA GLU A 23 -21.92 -4.97 41.13
C GLU A 23 -22.05 -6.08 40.09
N ALA A 24 -21.27 -6.00 39.02
CA ALA A 24 -21.01 -7.14 38.16
C ALA A 24 -19.67 -7.76 38.60
N ALA A 25 -19.74 -8.96 39.20
CA ALA A 25 -18.57 -9.75 39.49
C ALA A 25 -17.87 -10.10 38.17
N GLY A 26 -16.73 -9.47 37.90
CA GLY A 26 -15.89 -9.79 36.76
C GLY A 26 -15.22 -11.14 36.98
N VAL A 27 -15.78 -12.19 36.40
CA VAL A 27 -15.00 -13.40 36.13
C VAL A 27 -14.00 -13.03 35.04
N PRO A 28 -12.69 -13.18 35.24
CA PRO A 28 -11.76 -13.06 34.13
C PRO A 28 -11.97 -14.29 33.25
N VAL A 29 -12.83 -14.18 32.24
CA VAL A 29 -12.72 -15.07 31.09
C VAL A 29 -11.46 -14.59 30.39
N SER A 30 -10.37 -15.32 30.58
CA SER A 30 -9.17 -15.16 29.77
C SER A 30 -9.56 -15.52 28.34
N ASP A 31 -9.92 -14.50 27.56
CA ASP A 31 -10.09 -14.56 26.10
C ASP A 31 -8.70 -14.59 25.45
N GLU A 32 -7.86 -15.54 25.87
CA GLU A 32 -6.63 -15.80 25.13
C GLU A 32 -7.05 -16.54 23.86
N ALA A 33 -7.34 -15.75 22.82
CA ALA A 33 -7.30 -16.25 21.46
C ALA A 33 -5.93 -16.89 21.28
N CYS A 34 -5.89 -18.22 21.34
CA CYS A 34 -4.69 -19.01 21.14
C CYS A 34 -4.08 -18.55 19.82
N CYS A 35 -2.92 -17.87 19.90
CA CYS A 35 -2.16 -17.47 18.73
C CYS A 35 -2.08 -18.69 17.81
N PRO A 36 -2.52 -18.60 16.54
CA PRO A 36 -2.40 -19.71 15.61
C PRO A 36 -0.94 -20.14 15.65
N ARG A 37 -0.70 -21.36 16.13
CA ARG A 37 0.64 -21.92 16.25
C ARG A 37 1.28 -21.75 14.87
N HIS A 38 2.31 -20.91 14.80
CA HIS A 38 3.08 -20.73 13.58
C HIS A 38 3.62 -22.11 13.20
N ALA A 39 2.95 -22.76 12.23
CA ALA A 39 3.54 -23.88 11.53
C ALA A 39 4.72 -23.26 10.77
N SER A 40 5.92 -23.47 11.30
CA SER A 40 7.19 -23.00 10.78
C SER A 40 7.49 -23.67 9.44
N GLY A 41 6.77 -23.27 8.41
CA GLY A 41 7.06 -23.52 7.01
C GLY A 41 7.36 -22.18 6.38
N ASP A 42 8.52 -22.09 5.77
CA ASP A 42 9.06 -20.92 5.07
C ASP A 42 8.31 -20.65 3.75
N THR A 43 6.98 -20.60 3.81
CA THR A 43 6.10 -20.40 2.67
C THR A 43 6.38 -19.04 2.02
N GLY A 44 6.75 -18.05 2.83
CA GLY A 44 7.09 -16.71 2.36
C GLY A 44 8.34 -16.68 1.48
N SER A 45 9.44 -17.31 1.89
CA SER A 45 10.65 -17.33 1.05
C SER A 45 10.44 -18.15 -0.21
N ALA A 46 9.74 -19.29 -0.12
CA ALA A 46 9.49 -20.15 -1.27
C ALA A 46 8.69 -19.43 -2.36
N LEU A 47 7.68 -18.63 -1.96
CA LEU A 47 6.92 -17.79 -2.89
C LEU A 47 7.78 -16.66 -3.47
N LEU A 48 8.62 -16.02 -2.66
CA LEU A 48 9.54 -14.99 -3.12
C LEU A 48 10.56 -15.54 -4.13
N GLU A 49 11.11 -16.73 -3.88
CA GLU A 49 12.01 -17.41 -4.80
C GLU A 49 11.32 -17.75 -6.12
N ALA A 50 10.07 -18.24 -6.06
CA ALA A 50 9.26 -18.51 -7.24
C ALA A 50 8.98 -17.23 -8.06
N ALA A 51 8.67 -16.12 -7.39
CA ALA A 51 8.47 -14.82 -8.02
C ALA A 51 9.74 -14.33 -8.75
N LEU A 52 10.92 -14.63 -8.22
CA LEU A 52 12.21 -14.21 -8.78
C LEU A 52 12.81 -15.20 -9.80
N THR A 53 12.03 -16.18 -10.28
CA THR A 53 12.45 -17.08 -11.35
C THR A 53 12.68 -16.34 -12.67
N ARG A 54 13.64 -16.82 -13.48
CA ARG A 54 14.01 -16.19 -14.75
C ARG A 54 12.82 -16.09 -15.71
N GLU A 55 11.98 -17.11 -15.73
CA GLU A 55 10.79 -17.21 -16.58
C GLU A 55 9.76 -16.16 -16.17
N ASN A 56 9.47 -16.04 -14.87
CA ASN A 56 8.54 -15.05 -14.35
C ASN A 56 9.03 -13.62 -14.61
N LEU A 57 10.32 -13.34 -14.35
CA LEU A 57 10.91 -12.02 -14.62
C LEU A 57 10.82 -11.63 -16.10
N LYS A 58 11.02 -12.58 -17.02
CA LYS A 58 10.83 -12.32 -18.46
C LYS A 58 9.38 -11.96 -18.78
N GLN A 59 8.41 -12.64 -18.16
CA GLN A 59 6.99 -12.34 -18.34
C GLN A 59 6.64 -10.97 -17.75
N ALA A 60 7.10 -10.68 -16.53
CA ALA A 60 6.94 -9.40 -15.86
C ALA A 60 7.56 -8.27 -16.70
N PHE A 61 8.76 -8.45 -17.23
CA PHE A 61 9.42 -7.46 -18.08
C PHE A 61 8.64 -7.18 -19.37
N LYS A 62 8.04 -8.21 -20.00
CA LYS A 62 7.15 -8.03 -21.16
C LYS A 62 5.93 -7.17 -20.82
N ARG A 63 5.30 -7.41 -19.65
CA ARG A 63 4.16 -6.60 -19.17
C ARG A 63 4.56 -5.14 -18.93
N VAL A 64 5.66 -4.92 -18.20
CA VAL A 64 6.21 -3.58 -17.96
C VAL A 64 6.51 -2.85 -19.27
N ARG A 65 7.08 -3.54 -20.26
CA ARG A 65 7.34 -2.99 -21.59
C ARG A 65 6.05 -2.64 -22.34
N SER A 66 5.03 -3.49 -22.25
CA SER A 66 3.72 -3.25 -22.88
C SER A 66 3.00 -2.04 -22.30
N ASN A 67 3.21 -1.75 -21.02
CA ASN A 67 2.59 -0.60 -20.34
C ASN A 67 3.19 0.75 -20.77
N LYS A 68 4.33 0.76 -21.47
CA LYS A 68 4.99 1.97 -22.02
C LYS A 68 5.13 3.11 -21.00
N GLY A 69 5.30 2.79 -19.73
CA GLY A 69 5.39 3.76 -18.64
C GLY A 69 6.65 4.62 -18.73
N ALA A 70 6.57 5.86 -18.29
CA ALA A 70 7.70 6.78 -18.28
C ALA A 70 8.82 6.31 -17.32
N ALA A 71 10.01 6.88 -17.50
CA ALA A 71 11.13 6.67 -16.60
C ALA A 71 10.82 7.16 -15.17
N GLY A 72 11.43 6.51 -14.20
CA GLY A 72 11.36 6.86 -12.78
C GLY A 72 12.28 8.03 -12.44
N VAL A 73 12.68 8.12 -11.17
CA VAL A 73 13.59 9.16 -10.67
C VAL A 73 15.02 9.03 -11.22
N ASP A 74 15.40 7.81 -11.60
CA ASP A 74 16.68 7.43 -12.20
C ASP A 74 16.83 7.88 -13.66
N GLY A 75 15.71 8.24 -14.32
CA GLY A 75 15.70 8.68 -15.71
C GLY A 75 16.02 7.57 -16.72
N LEU A 76 16.18 6.32 -16.28
CA LEU A 76 16.48 5.20 -17.16
C LEU A 76 15.21 4.73 -17.89
N ASP A 77 15.33 4.61 -19.22
CA ASP A 77 14.28 4.00 -20.03
C ASP A 77 14.28 2.46 -19.89
N ILE A 78 13.32 1.80 -20.53
CA ILE A 78 13.15 0.35 -20.45
C ILE A 78 14.38 -0.40 -21.03
N ASP A 79 14.97 0.10 -22.12
CA ASP A 79 16.06 -0.57 -22.82
C ASP A 79 17.42 -0.34 -22.12
N GLN A 80 17.61 0.83 -21.51
CA GLN A 80 18.73 1.15 -20.61
C GLN A 80 18.63 0.32 -19.33
N THR A 81 17.44 0.21 -18.74
CA THR A 81 17.23 -0.63 -17.56
C THR A 81 17.51 -2.10 -17.87
N SER A 82 17.05 -2.61 -19.02
CA SER A 82 17.36 -3.98 -19.46
C SER A 82 18.86 -4.25 -19.47
N ARG A 83 19.65 -3.33 -20.03
CA ARG A 83 21.12 -3.43 -20.06
C ARG A 83 21.74 -3.37 -18.66
N HIS A 84 21.24 -2.49 -17.80
CA HIS A 84 21.69 -2.38 -16.42
C HIS A 84 21.40 -3.66 -15.59
N LEU A 85 20.22 -4.25 -15.78
CA LEU A 85 19.82 -5.46 -15.06
C LEU A 85 20.67 -6.67 -15.40
N VAL A 86 21.30 -6.74 -16.58
CA VAL A 86 22.21 -7.85 -16.93
C VAL A 86 23.33 -8.00 -15.90
N THR A 87 23.86 -6.89 -15.38
CA THR A 87 24.95 -6.90 -14.40
C THR A 87 24.45 -6.70 -12.96
N ALA A 88 23.41 -5.90 -12.75
CA ALA A 88 22.91 -5.57 -11.41
C ALA A 88 21.98 -6.63 -10.81
N TRP A 89 21.32 -7.46 -11.63
CA TRP A 89 20.29 -8.39 -11.16
C TRP A 89 20.75 -9.38 -10.08
N PRO A 90 21.94 -10.01 -10.17
CA PRO A 90 22.39 -10.93 -9.11
C PRO A 90 22.42 -10.28 -7.73
N ALA A 91 22.92 -9.04 -7.63
CA ALA A 91 22.96 -8.30 -6.38
C ALA A 91 21.57 -7.90 -5.88
N ILE A 92 20.69 -7.42 -6.79
CA ILE A 92 19.31 -7.07 -6.45
C ILE A 92 18.55 -8.29 -5.93
N ARG A 93 18.67 -9.44 -6.60
CA ARG A 93 18.04 -10.70 -6.18
C ARG A 93 18.50 -11.11 -4.80
N GLU A 94 19.80 -11.04 -4.52
CA GLU A 94 20.34 -11.36 -3.20
C GLU A 94 19.79 -10.43 -2.11
N GLN A 95 19.69 -9.13 -2.39
CA GLN A 95 19.09 -8.16 -1.47
C GLN A 95 17.60 -8.42 -1.22
N LEU A 96 16.85 -8.83 -2.24
CA LEU A 96 15.44 -9.20 -2.10
C LEU A 96 15.28 -10.42 -1.21
N LEU A 97 16.06 -11.48 -1.44
CA LEU A 97 16.02 -12.71 -0.64
C LEU A 97 16.47 -12.46 0.82
N LYS A 98 17.41 -11.54 1.05
CA LYS A 98 17.86 -11.13 2.39
C LYS A 98 16.94 -10.09 3.04
N GLY A 99 15.93 -9.56 2.34
CA GLY A 99 15.06 -8.48 2.83
C GLY A 99 15.74 -7.11 3.00
N THR A 100 16.93 -6.93 2.43
CA THR A 100 17.71 -5.68 2.54
C THR A 100 17.48 -4.72 1.36
N TYR A 101 16.77 -5.16 0.32
CA TYR A 101 16.43 -4.30 -0.81
C TYR A 101 15.64 -3.06 -0.35
N ARG A 102 15.99 -1.90 -0.93
CA ARG A 102 15.30 -0.63 -0.69
C ARG A 102 14.85 -0.06 -2.04
N PRO A 103 13.54 0.00 -2.30
CA PRO A 103 13.01 0.58 -3.52
C PRO A 103 13.43 2.04 -3.66
N SER A 104 13.58 2.50 -4.91
CA SER A 104 13.89 3.90 -5.18
C SER A 104 12.66 4.79 -4.94
N PRO A 105 12.84 6.08 -4.61
CA PRO A 105 11.72 7.00 -4.47
C PRO A 105 10.97 7.16 -5.81
N VAL A 106 9.65 7.33 -5.74
CA VAL A 106 8.81 7.53 -6.92
C VAL A 106 8.95 8.94 -7.48
N ARG A 107 8.99 9.06 -8.81
CA ARG A 107 8.99 10.37 -9.49
C ARG A 107 7.58 10.95 -9.48
N ARG A 108 7.41 12.15 -8.93
CA ARG A 108 6.14 12.88 -8.93
C ARG A 108 5.90 13.55 -10.28
N VAL A 109 4.72 13.31 -10.86
CA VAL A 109 4.27 13.95 -12.10
C VAL A 109 2.84 14.40 -11.91
N THR A 110 2.55 15.64 -12.28
CA THR A 110 1.21 16.19 -12.24
C THR A 110 0.62 16.11 -13.65
N ILE A 111 -0.55 15.46 -13.79
CA ILE A 111 -1.27 15.37 -15.05
C ILE A 111 -2.65 16.03 -14.94
N PRO A 112 -3.09 16.79 -15.95
CA PRO A 112 -4.40 17.40 -15.94
C PRO A 112 -5.49 16.34 -16.08
N LYS A 113 -6.56 16.48 -15.30
CA LYS A 113 -7.83 15.76 -15.44
C LYS A 113 -8.66 16.42 -16.55
N PRO A 114 -9.47 15.65 -17.29
CA PRO A 114 -10.34 16.20 -18.34
C PRO A 114 -11.34 17.23 -17.80
N ASP A 115 -11.78 17.10 -16.54
CA ASP A 115 -12.83 17.94 -15.95
C ASP A 115 -12.32 19.21 -15.22
N GLY A 116 -11.04 19.57 -15.39
CA GLY A 116 -10.46 20.76 -14.76
C GLY A 116 -9.98 20.50 -13.34
N GLY A 117 -8.79 19.91 -13.23
CA GLY A 117 -8.08 19.68 -11.97
C GLY A 117 -6.83 18.87 -12.23
N GLU A 118 -5.97 18.73 -11.22
CA GLU A 118 -4.71 17.98 -11.38
C GLU A 118 -4.79 16.61 -10.70
N ARG A 119 -4.09 15.62 -11.26
CA ARG A 119 -3.82 14.32 -10.63
C ARG A 119 -2.32 14.16 -10.48
N GLU A 120 -1.87 14.07 -9.23
CA GLU A 120 -0.51 13.68 -8.92
C GLU A 120 -0.35 12.17 -9.14
N LEU A 121 0.69 11.80 -9.87
CA LEU A 121 1.11 10.42 -10.11
C LEU A 121 2.51 10.20 -9.52
N GLY A 122 2.72 9.04 -8.93
CA GLY A 122 4.04 8.52 -8.57
C GLY A 122 4.48 7.49 -9.59
N ILE A 123 5.60 7.73 -10.26
CA ILE A 123 6.17 6.84 -11.26
C ILE A 123 7.41 6.16 -10.65
N PRO A 124 7.34 4.86 -10.29
CA PRO A 124 8.51 4.12 -9.79
C PRO A 124 9.57 3.93 -10.88
N THR A 125 10.77 3.49 -10.51
CA THR A 125 11.79 3.08 -11.49
C THR A 125 11.33 1.84 -12.27
N VAL A 126 11.93 1.61 -13.44
CA VAL A 126 11.61 0.42 -14.24
C VAL A 126 11.96 -0.87 -13.48
N THR A 127 13.06 -0.86 -12.72
CA THR A 127 13.47 -1.97 -11.85
C THR A 127 12.43 -2.27 -10.77
N ASP A 128 11.94 -1.24 -10.08
CA ASP A 128 10.92 -1.42 -9.03
C ASP A 128 9.60 -1.94 -9.61
N ARG A 129 9.18 -1.43 -10.78
CA ARG A 129 7.98 -1.94 -11.48
C ARG A 129 8.15 -3.40 -11.89
N LEU A 130 9.34 -3.81 -12.31
CA LEU A 130 9.62 -5.21 -12.64
C LEU A 130 9.47 -6.11 -11.43
N ILE A 131 10.03 -5.71 -10.28
CA ILE A 131 9.96 -6.49 -9.04
C ILE A 131 8.50 -6.58 -8.57
N GLN A 132 7.78 -5.46 -8.59
CA GLN A 132 6.36 -5.43 -8.25
C GLN A 132 5.54 -6.35 -9.16
N GLN A 133 5.72 -6.24 -10.48
CA GLN A 133 5.03 -7.06 -11.47
C GLN A 133 5.36 -8.57 -11.37
N ALA A 134 6.57 -8.91 -10.91
CA ALA A 134 6.97 -10.29 -10.69
C ALA A 134 6.32 -10.91 -9.44
N SER A 135 5.80 -10.07 -8.54
CA SER A 135 5.17 -10.48 -7.27
C SER A 135 3.64 -10.55 -7.36
N GLU A 136 3.07 -10.30 -8.54
CA GLU A 136 1.63 -10.31 -8.85
C GLU A 136 1.15 -11.65 -9.43
#